data_AF-A0A969MP86-F1
#
_entry.id   AF-A0A969MP86-F1
#
_cell.length_a   1.000
_cell.length_b   1.000
_cell.length_c   1.000
_cell.angle_alpha   90.00
_cell.angle_beta   90.00
_cell.angle_gamma   90.00
#
_symmetry.space_group_name_H-M   'P 1'
#
loop_
_entity.id
_entity.type
_entity.pdbx_description
1 polymer ?
#
loop_
_entity_poly.entity_id
_entity_poly.type
_entity_poly.pdbx_seq_one_letter_code
_entity_poly.pdbx_strand_id
1 'polypeptide(L)'
;MTNEEKIENFIKNNPFGYISDVKKDQDLLNAINQTVTEDVSLKEKIYLFLSNESSTCQYNQKKKFKTIATGYGFCGKAAKCQCFKEYQAKCLTEHRESLTEADKQQINEKKKKTLQKNYGVDSPLQSPTIKKQS
;
A
#
# COMPACT_ATOMS: atom_id res chain seq x y z
N MET A 1 10.85 -16.02 27.07
CA MET A 1 9.82 -15.38 26.25
C MET A 1 10.25 -13.93 26.05
N THR A 2 10.57 -13.57 24.82
CA THR A 2 11.02 -12.21 24.48
C THR A 2 9.85 -11.22 24.53
N ASN A 3 10.14 -9.92 24.49
CA ASN A 3 9.10 -8.89 24.51
C ASN A 3 8.24 -8.94 23.23
N GLU A 4 8.84 -9.30 22.10
CA GLU A 4 8.18 -9.48 20.81
C GLU A 4 7.19 -10.65 20.88
N GLU A 5 7.62 -11.80 21.40
CA GLU A 5 6.78 -12.99 21.58
C GLU A 5 5.59 -12.72 22.50
N LYS A 6 5.78 -11.92 23.57
CA LYS A 6 4.69 -11.49 24.45
C LYS A 6 3.65 -10.66 23.70
N ILE A 7 4.09 -9.67 22.93
CA ILE A 7 3.20 -8.78 22.17
C ILE A 7 2.41 -9.59 21.13
N GLU A 8 3.07 -10.50 20.40
CA GLU A 8 2.40 -11.37 19.44
C GLU A 8 1.31 -12.22 20.10
N ASN A 9 1.58 -12.78 21.28
CA ASN A 9 0.59 -13.54 22.03
C ASN A 9 -0.60 -12.69 22.46
N PHE A 10 -0.38 -11.44 22.90
CA PHE A 10 -1.48 -10.53 23.20
C PHE A 10 -2.34 -10.21 21.97
N ILE A 11 -1.71 -10.00 20.81
CA ILE A 11 -2.45 -9.74 19.55
C ILE A 11 -3.26 -10.97 19.12
N LYS A 12 -2.68 -12.17 19.22
CA LYS A 12 -3.35 -13.43 18.85
C LYS A 12 -4.54 -13.74 19.77
N ASN A 13 -4.38 -13.54 21.08
CA ASN A 13 -5.41 -13.88 22.07
C ASN A 13 -6.48 -12.79 22.22
N ASN A 14 -6.13 -11.52 21.98
CA ASN A 14 -7.03 -10.39 22.18
C ASN A 14 -6.78 -9.27 21.14
N PRO A 15 -7.15 -9.47 19.87
CA PRO A 15 -6.79 -8.56 18.78
C PRO A 15 -7.38 -7.14 18.90
N PHE A 16 -8.45 -6.96 19.68
CA PHE A 16 -9.07 -5.66 19.92
C PHE A 16 -8.63 -5.01 21.25
N GLY A 17 -8.24 -5.82 22.24
CA GLY A 17 -7.89 -5.36 23.59
C GLY A 17 -6.40 -5.48 23.96
N TYR A 18 -5.53 -5.98 23.08
CA TYR A 18 -4.09 -6.14 23.34
C TYR A 18 -3.40 -4.87 23.83
N ILE A 19 -3.89 -3.69 23.42
CA ILE A 19 -3.35 -2.41 23.90
C ILE A 19 -3.51 -2.28 25.42
N SER A 20 -4.66 -2.71 25.95
CA SER A 20 -4.91 -2.72 27.39
C SER A 20 -4.01 -3.72 28.11
N ASP A 21 -3.73 -4.85 27.49
CA ASP A 21 -2.85 -5.88 28.07
C ASP A 21 -1.39 -5.44 28.08
N VAL A 22 -0.91 -4.79 27.00
CA VAL A 22 0.40 -4.14 26.94
C VAL A 22 0.53 -3.03 27.98
N LYS A 23 -0.54 -2.27 28.26
CA LYS A 23 -0.51 -1.23 29.30
C LYS A 23 -0.43 -1.78 30.73
N LYS A 24 -0.90 -3.01 30.97
CA LYS A 24 -0.80 -3.66 32.29
C LYS A 24 0.62 -4.14 32.58
N ASP A 25 1.37 -4.54 31.55
CA ASP A 25 2.77 -4.92 31.65
C ASP A 25 3.65 -3.66 31.53
N GLN A 26 3.96 -3.05 32.68
CA GLN A 26 4.71 -1.79 32.75
C GLN A 26 6.14 -1.93 32.21
N ASP A 27 6.76 -3.09 32.39
CA ASP A 27 8.12 -3.36 31.89
C ASP A 27 8.12 -3.40 30.36
N LEU A 28 7.11 -4.06 29.76
CA LEU A 28 6.92 -4.09 28.32
C LEU A 28 6.62 -2.69 27.76
N LEU A 29 5.76 -1.93 28.42
CA LEU A 29 5.43 -0.56 28.00
C LEU A 29 6.65 0.35 28.05
N ASN A 30 7.49 0.23 29.08
CA ASN A 30 8.72 1.00 29.21
C ASN A 30 9.73 0.61 28.12
N ALA A 31 9.89 -0.69 27.84
CA ALA A 31 10.75 -1.18 26.78
C ALA A 31 10.33 -0.60 25.41
N ILE A 32 9.04 -0.65 25.07
CA ILE A 32 8.52 -0.10 23.81
C ILE A 32 8.80 1.41 23.71
N ASN A 33 8.58 2.17 24.77
CA ASN A 33 8.81 3.62 24.78
C ASN A 33 10.30 4.00 24.74
N GLN A 34 11.19 3.14 25.25
CA GLN A 34 12.64 3.35 25.17
C GLN A 34 13.16 3.07 23.76
N THR A 35 12.64 2.04 23.10
CA THR A 35 13.07 1.67 21.74
C THR A 35 12.48 2.61 20.69
N VAL A 36 11.19 2.96 20.80
CA VAL A 36 10.49 3.81 19.83
C VAL A 36 10.36 5.22 20.39
N THR A 37 11.29 6.08 20.00
CA THR A 37 11.35 7.49 20.41
C THR A 37 10.40 8.39 19.63
N GLU A 38 9.75 7.87 18.58
CA GLU A 38 8.80 8.61 17.77
C GLU A 38 7.54 8.97 18.57
N ASP A 39 7.11 10.23 18.48
CA ASP A 39 5.85 10.70 19.07
C ASP A 39 4.66 10.25 18.22
N VAL A 40 4.32 8.98 18.35
CA VAL A 40 3.21 8.32 17.66
C VAL A 40 2.31 7.58 18.65
N SER A 41 1.13 7.18 18.19
CA SER A 41 0.17 6.43 19.01
C SER A 41 0.80 5.14 19.56
N LEU A 42 0.39 4.70 20.76
CA LEU A 42 0.92 3.46 21.36
C LEU A 42 0.77 2.25 20.42
N LYS A 43 -0.32 2.22 19.64
CA LYS A 43 -0.57 1.21 18.62
C LYS A 43 0.51 1.19 17.53
N GLU A 44 0.91 2.37 17.08
CA GLU A 44 2.00 2.54 16.11
C GLU A 44 3.35 2.18 16.73
N LYS A 45 3.61 2.57 17.97
CA LYS A 45 4.84 2.18 18.67
C LYS A 45 4.99 0.67 18.78
N ILE A 46 3.92 -0.03 19.13
CA ILE A 46 3.90 -1.50 19.16
C ILE A 46 4.24 -2.06 17.78
N TYR A 47 3.68 -1.52 16.70
CA TYR A 47 3.98 -1.99 15.35
C TYR A 47 5.43 -1.71 14.93
N LEU A 48 5.96 -0.52 15.22
CA LEU A 48 7.35 -0.14 14.92
C LEU A 48 8.33 -1.03 15.70
N PHE A 49 8.02 -1.33 16.96
CA PHE A 49 8.80 -2.23 17.80
C PHE A 49 8.90 -3.65 17.20
N LEU A 50 7.81 -4.16 16.61
CA LEU A 50 7.79 -5.49 16.00
C LEU A 50 8.41 -5.55 14.60
N SER A 51 8.13 -4.56 13.76
CA SER A 51 8.45 -4.62 12.32
C SER A 51 9.81 -4.02 11.98
N ASN A 52 10.41 -3.23 12.88
CA ASN A 52 11.61 -2.43 12.62
C ASN A 52 11.50 -1.58 11.33
N GLU A 53 10.27 -1.25 10.92
CA GLU A 53 9.99 -0.38 9.78
C GLU A 53 10.09 1.10 10.18
N SER A 54 10.25 1.97 9.20
CA SER A 54 10.17 3.42 9.41
C SER A 54 8.75 3.97 9.15
N SER A 55 8.35 4.92 9.99
CA SER A 55 7.10 5.68 9.84
C SER A 55 7.12 6.67 8.66
N THR A 56 8.27 6.84 8.00
CA THR A 56 8.47 7.73 6.86
C THR A 56 8.75 6.94 5.57
N CYS A 57 8.41 7.52 4.42
CA CYS A 57 8.80 6.96 3.13
C CYS A 57 10.19 7.46 2.69
N GLN A 58 10.71 6.93 1.58
CA GLN A 58 11.98 7.34 0.97
C GLN A 58 12.06 8.84 0.58
N TYR A 59 10.92 9.53 0.54
CA TYR A 59 10.80 10.96 0.27
C TYR A 59 10.59 11.78 1.56
N ASN A 60 10.88 11.21 2.72
CA ASN A 60 10.71 11.81 4.05
C ASN A 60 9.27 12.27 4.36
N GLN A 61 8.27 11.72 3.68
CA GLN A 61 6.85 11.97 3.99
C GLN A 61 6.35 10.95 5.01
N LYS A 62 5.56 11.41 5.99
CA LYS A 62 4.94 10.53 6.99
C LYS A 62 3.95 9.57 6.32
N LYS A 63 4.09 8.28 6.58
CA LYS A 63 3.15 7.25 6.12
C LYS A 63 1.94 7.25 7.04
N LYS A 64 0.78 6.87 6.48
CA LYS A 64 -0.43 6.68 7.27
C LYS A 64 -0.45 5.26 7.83
N PHE A 65 -0.32 5.12 9.14
CA PHE A 65 -0.55 3.83 9.80
C PHE A 65 -2.04 3.43 9.69
N LYS A 66 -2.31 2.16 9.36
CA LYS A 66 -3.68 1.64 9.26
C LYS A 66 -4.02 0.76 10.48
N THR A 67 -3.39 -0.40 10.55
CA THR A 67 -3.65 -1.41 11.56
C THR A 67 -2.35 -2.16 11.84
N ILE A 68 -2.29 -2.88 12.96
CA ILE A 68 -1.12 -3.69 13.28
C ILE A 68 -0.92 -4.85 12.29
N ALA A 69 -2.01 -5.37 11.71
CA ALA A 69 -1.97 -6.46 10.75
C ALA A 69 -1.57 -6.01 9.32
N THR A 70 -1.97 -4.79 8.92
CA THR A 70 -1.68 -4.26 7.58
C THR A 70 -0.47 -3.32 7.56
N GLY A 71 -0.10 -2.74 8.70
CA GLY A 71 0.99 -1.80 8.84
C GLY A 71 0.72 -0.42 8.25
N TYR A 72 1.75 0.13 7.61
CA TYR A 72 1.72 1.44 6.98
C TYR A 72 1.15 1.39 5.56
N GLY A 73 0.29 2.35 5.25
CA GLY A 73 -0.07 2.68 3.87
C GLY A 73 0.88 3.70 3.25
N PHE A 74 0.57 4.11 2.02
CA PHE A 74 1.27 5.19 1.34
C PHE A 74 1.08 6.55 2.03
N CYS A 75 1.96 7.49 1.69
CA CYS A 75 2.11 8.81 2.29
C CYS A 75 0.94 9.79 2.06
N GLY A 76 -0.07 9.43 1.27
CA GLY A 76 -1.21 10.31 1.01
C GLY A 76 -2.07 9.90 -0.18
N LYS A 77 -2.73 10.89 -0.79
CA LYS A 77 -3.56 10.69 -1.99
C LYS A 77 -2.70 10.24 -3.17
N ALA A 78 -3.23 9.30 -3.98
CA ALA A 78 -2.55 8.73 -5.13
C ALA A 78 -1.91 9.76 -6.07
N ALA A 79 -2.61 10.87 -6.36
CA ALA A 79 -2.12 11.92 -7.24
C ALA A 79 -0.88 12.69 -6.69
N LYS A 80 -0.69 12.73 -5.37
CA LYS A 80 0.38 13.51 -4.71
C LYS A 80 1.49 12.64 -4.12
N CYS A 81 1.22 11.38 -3.79
CA CYS A 81 2.21 10.52 -3.15
C CYS A 81 3.18 9.95 -4.20
N GLN A 82 4.44 10.39 -4.16
CA GLN A 82 5.45 10.01 -5.14
C GLN A 82 5.79 8.51 -5.09
N CYS A 83 5.97 7.93 -3.90
CA CYS A 83 6.24 6.49 -3.78
C CYS A 83 5.07 5.62 -4.26
N PHE A 84 3.83 6.13 -4.22
CA PHE A 84 2.69 5.42 -4.81
C PHE A 84 2.74 5.43 -6.34
N LYS A 85 3.12 6.55 -6.96
CA LYS A 85 3.28 6.65 -8.42
C LYS A 85 4.36 5.70 -8.92
N GLU A 86 5.46 5.60 -8.19
CA GLU A 86 6.57 4.70 -8.55
C GLU A 86 6.19 3.24 -8.38
N TYR A 87 5.52 2.89 -7.27
CA TYR A 87 4.95 1.57 -7.10
C TYR A 87 3.99 1.22 -8.25
N GLN A 88 3.08 2.11 -8.60
CA GLN A 88 2.12 1.90 -9.69
C GLN A 88 2.84 1.74 -11.04
N ALA A 89 3.83 2.58 -11.33
CA ALA A 89 4.63 2.48 -12.56
C ALA A 89 5.35 1.14 -12.64
N LYS A 90 5.96 0.69 -11.53
CA LYS A 90 6.61 -0.62 -11.45
C LYS A 90 5.63 -1.76 -11.74
N CYS A 91 4.49 -1.80 -11.06
CA CYS A 91 3.48 -2.84 -11.28
C CYS A 91 2.95 -2.84 -12.73
N LEU A 92 2.78 -1.67 -13.35
CA LEU A 92 2.36 -1.57 -14.75
C LEU A 92 3.44 -2.10 -15.71
N THR A 93 4.71 -1.81 -15.44
CA THR A 93 5.84 -2.35 -16.21
C THR A 93 5.90 -3.87 -16.08
N GLU A 94 5.88 -4.40 -14.86
CA GLU A 94 5.88 -5.85 -14.60
C GLU A 94 4.71 -6.56 -15.29
N HIS A 95 3.51 -5.97 -15.24
CA HIS A 95 2.34 -6.52 -15.93
C HIS A 95 2.52 -6.52 -17.45
N ARG A 96 3.08 -5.45 -18.03
CA ARG A 96 3.32 -5.39 -19.48
C ARG A 96 4.38 -6.38 -19.93
N GLU A 97 5.40 -6.59 -19.11
CA GLU A 97 6.48 -7.55 -19.36
C GLU A 97 5.99 -8.99 -19.22
N SER A 98 5.01 -9.26 -18.35
CA SER A 98 4.44 -10.60 -18.20
C SER A 98 3.48 -11.02 -19.32
N LEU A 99 3.06 -10.09 -20.19
CA LEU A 99 2.19 -10.40 -21.32
C LEU A 99 2.96 -11.10 -22.44
N THR A 100 2.41 -12.22 -22.91
CA THR A 100 2.90 -12.91 -24.11
C THR A 100 2.51 -12.14 -25.38
N GLU A 101 3.13 -12.48 -26.51
CA GLU A 101 2.73 -11.89 -27.80
C GLU A 101 1.28 -12.21 -28.17
N ALA A 102 0.79 -13.41 -27.81
CA ALA A 102 -0.61 -13.78 -28.01
C ALA A 102 -1.57 -12.90 -27.18
N ASP A 103 -1.22 -12.61 -25.92
CA ASP A 103 -2.03 -11.72 -25.06
C ASP A 103 -2.06 -10.30 -25.63
N LYS A 104 -0.91 -9.78 -26.09
CA LYS A 104 -0.81 -8.47 -26.72
C LYS A 104 -1.68 -8.38 -27.97
N GLN A 105 -1.67 -9.41 -28.82
CA GLN A 105 -2.54 -9.50 -30.00
C GLN A 105 -4.02 -9.50 -29.60
N GLN A 106 -4.40 -10.33 -28.63
CA GLN A 106 -5.79 -10.41 -28.15
C GLN A 106 -6.27 -9.07 -27.57
N ILE A 107 -5.42 -8.37 -26.80
CA ILE A 107 -5.73 -7.04 -26.27
C ILE A 107 -5.95 -6.04 -27.42
N ASN A 108 -5.10 -6.06 -28.44
CA ASN A 108 -5.22 -5.18 -29.59
C ASN A 108 -6.49 -5.46 -30.42
N GLU A 109 -6.84 -6.73 -30.62
CA GLU A 109 -8.10 -7.09 -31.29
C GLU A 109 -9.32 -6.66 -30.50
N LYS A 110 -9.33 -6.86 -29.17
CA LYS A 110 -10.41 -6.38 -28.28
C LYS A 110 -10.57 -4.86 -28.38
N LYS A 111 -9.46 -4.11 -28.42
CA LYS A 111 -9.49 -2.65 -28.62
C LYS A 111 -10.12 -2.29 -29.97
N LYS A 112 -9.68 -2.91 -31.08
CA LYS A 112 -10.26 -2.68 -32.42
C LYS A 112 -11.75 -2.97 -32.47
N LYS A 113 -12.18 -4.14 -31.99
CA LYS A 113 -13.60 -4.54 -31.93
C LYS A 113 -14.43 -3.53 -31.13
N THR A 114 -13.91 -3.01 -30.03
CA THR A 114 -14.60 -2.01 -29.20
C THR A 114 -14.75 -0.67 -29.93
N LEU A 115 -13.69 -0.21 -30.61
CA LEU A 115 -13.72 1.03 -31.38
C LEU A 115 -14.66 0.92 -32.57
N GLN A 116 -14.63 -0.19 -33.30
CA GLN A 116 -15.53 -0.43 -34.42
C GLN A 116 -16.99 -0.47 -33.96
N LYS A 117 -17.26 -1.16 -32.84
CA LYS A 117 -18.61 -1.26 -32.28
C LYS A 117 -19.18 0.09 -31.83
N ASN A 118 -18.37 0.90 -31.12
CA ASN A 118 -18.86 2.12 -30.48
C ASN A 118 -18.77 3.37 -31.36
N TYR A 119 -17.80 3.39 -32.27
CA TYR A 119 -17.43 4.58 -33.04
C TYR A 119 -17.28 4.32 -34.54
N GLY A 120 -17.38 3.06 -35.00
CA GLY A 120 -17.23 2.70 -36.42
C GLY A 120 -15.84 2.94 -36.98
N VAL A 121 -14.81 3.05 -36.12
CA VAL A 121 -13.42 3.32 -36.53
C VAL A 121 -12.47 2.26 -36.00
N ASP A 122 -11.35 2.07 -36.70
CA ASP A 122 -10.29 1.13 -36.29
C ASP A 122 -9.31 1.75 -35.29
N SER A 123 -9.23 3.09 -35.24
CA SER A 123 -8.31 3.83 -34.38
C SER A 123 -8.99 5.01 -33.69
N PRO A 124 -8.67 5.31 -32.40
CA PRO A 124 -9.27 6.44 -31.69
C PRO A 124 -9.05 7.78 -32.40
N LEU A 125 -7.90 7.95 -33.07
CA LEU A 125 -7.56 9.17 -33.81
C LEU A 125 -8.42 9.39 -35.07
N GLN A 126 -9.15 8.38 -35.53
CA GLN A 126 -10.08 8.53 -36.64
C GLN A 126 -11.48 8.98 -36.17
N SER A 127 -11.81 8.78 -34.89
CA SER A 127 -13.11 9.18 -34.34
C SER A 127 -13.14 10.69 -34.10
N PRO A 128 -14.03 11.45 -34.78
CA PRO A 128 -14.21 12.88 -34.52
C PRO A 128 -14.76 13.15 -33.11
N THR A 129 -15.45 12.17 -32.51
CA THR A 129 -15.97 12.27 -31.14
C THR A 129 -14.84 12.19 -30.11
N ILE A 130 -13.90 11.26 -30.28
CA ILE A 130 -12.77 11.08 -29.35
C ILE A 130 -11.76 12.23 -29.50
N LYS A 131 -11.48 12.66 -30.74
CA LYS A 131 -10.58 13.78 -31.03
C LYS A 131 -10.95 15.09 -30.32
N LYS A 132 -12.24 15.32 -30.04
CA LYS A 132 -12.71 16.55 -29.37
C LYS A 132 -12.54 16.52 -27.84
N GLN A 133 -12.21 15.38 -27.25
CA GLN A 133 -12.10 15.19 -25.80
C GLN A 133 -10.66 15.02 -25.30
N SER A 134 -9.68 14.95 -26.20
CA SER A 134 -8.24 14.87 -25.88
C SER A 134 -7.61 16.25 -25.91
#